data_AF-A0A1V6PEP8-F1
#
_entry.id   AF-A0A1V6PEP8-F1
#
_cell.length_a   1.000
_cell.length_b   1.000
_cell.length_c   1.000
_cell.angle_alpha   90.00
_cell.angle_beta   90.00
_cell.angle_gamma   90.00
#
_symmetry.space_group_name_H-M   'P 1'
#
loop_
_entity.id
_entity.type
_entity.pdbx_description
1 polymer ?
#
loop_
_entity_poly.entity_id
_entity_poly.type
_entity_poly.pdbx_seq_one_letter_code
_entity_poly.pdbx_strand_id
1 'polypeptide(L)'
;MNPHAPAHGDKKTVWNHTFKWTENHLTAEELKPLREQADDVAVAVVEHLQALGLLCRRDLYGMLKVNHENDETLRGFWEEIHTVPEWVDWVQIERGQKFLYRYLAPNLAGLALQGFLGGTATIAGGTEVLVRTGGFSVNVLQRRFLETFLWLLQVTSSLDSIKPNGEGFISTVRVRLLHVTVRHRILELMKQDPSYFDQVQYGTPVNLRDAIHATCIFSCMPLFRQLPAIGIQPGADESADFLALFRYIAYLMGTPHEYFDGINRAKAMMESVMLCEPEPTQASKAIGMNFISTIQDYPGINVSRGFIETGCRALSGDKLADTMGFSRPSAVSRIAFRGCCTLLVVISTLQQWIPAFDRLMIR
;
A
#
# COMPACT_ATOMS: atom_id res chain seq x y z
N MET A 1 2.19 -10.12 30.48
CA MET A 1 2.03 -8.67 30.23
C MET A 1 3.41 -8.06 30.11
N ASN A 2 3.72 -7.42 28.99
CA ASN A 2 4.96 -6.67 28.82
C ASN A 2 4.89 -5.40 29.71
N PRO A 3 5.73 -5.24 30.74
CA PRO A 3 5.68 -4.10 31.66
C PRO A 3 6.02 -2.75 31.01
N HIS A 4 6.43 -2.75 29.74
CA HIS A 4 6.74 -1.55 28.95
C HIS A 4 5.71 -1.23 27.87
N ALA A 5 4.61 -2.01 27.77
CA ALA A 5 3.54 -1.70 26.83
C ALA A 5 2.83 -0.38 27.22
N PRO A 6 2.50 0.49 26.25
CA PRO A 6 1.72 1.69 26.53
C PRO A 6 0.38 1.38 27.20
N ALA A 7 -0.05 2.23 28.12
CA ALA A 7 -1.35 2.09 28.75
C ALA A 7 -2.47 2.50 27.78
N HIS A 8 -3.67 1.92 27.97
CA HIS A 8 -4.85 2.32 27.21
C HIS A 8 -5.12 3.83 27.40
N GLY A 9 -5.27 4.57 26.30
CA GLY A 9 -5.47 6.01 26.29
C GLY A 9 -4.18 6.83 26.18
N ASP A 10 -2.99 6.21 26.27
CA ASP A 10 -1.71 6.89 26.09
C ASP A 10 -1.64 7.56 24.73
N LYS A 11 -1.26 8.84 24.72
CA LYS A 11 -1.10 9.59 23.49
C LYS A 11 0.23 9.23 22.82
N LYS A 12 0.18 8.76 21.58
CA LYS A 12 1.34 8.48 20.74
C LYS A 12 1.32 9.38 19.51
N THR A 13 2.50 9.68 18.99
CA THR A 13 2.66 10.50 17.78
C THR A 13 3.71 9.86 16.88
N VAL A 14 3.33 9.65 15.62
CA VAL A 14 4.24 9.26 14.54
C VAL A 14 4.10 10.29 13.41
N TRP A 15 5.20 11.00 13.14
CA TRP A 15 5.21 12.16 12.24
C TRP A 15 4.16 13.22 12.61
N ASN A 16 3.24 13.57 11.72
CA ASN A 16 2.11 14.47 11.96
C ASN A 16 0.82 13.76 12.40
N HIS A 17 0.86 12.47 12.75
CA HIS A 17 -0.32 11.72 13.18
C HIS A 17 -0.25 11.38 14.65
N THR A 18 -1.31 11.71 15.36
CA THR A 18 -1.41 11.56 16.80
C THR A 18 -2.65 10.77 17.13
N PHE A 19 -2.51 9.76 17.97
CA PHE A 19 -3.57 8.83 18.33
C PHE A 19 -3.49 8.42 19.79
N LYS A 20 -4.56 7.78 20.27
CA LYS A 20 -4.60 7.17 21.60
C LYS A 20 -4.40 5.67 21.45
N TRP A 21 -3.51 5.11 22.25
CA TRP A 21 -3.29 3.67 22.31
C TRP A 21 -4.56 2.95 22.78
N THR A 22 -4.86 1.79 22.20
CA THR A 22 -6.02 0.96 22.51
C THR A 22 -5.59 -0.50 22.64
N GLU A 23 -6.49 -1.37 23.11
CA GLU A 23 -6.25 -2.83 23.18
C GLU A 23 -5.99 -3.49 21.82
N ASN A 24 -6.52 -2.92 20.73
CA ASN A 24 -6.25 -3.40 19.36
C ASN A 24 -4.83 -3.08 18.83
N HIS A 25 -4.07 -2.23 19.52
CA HIS A 25 -2.71 -1.87 19.09
C HIS A 25 -1.72 -2.95 19.50
N LEU A 26 -0.75 -3.20 18.61
CA LEU A 26 0.36 -4.10 18.83
C LEU A 26 1.66 -3.32 19.11
N THR A 27 2.42 -3.79 20.08
CA THR A 27 3.78 -3.32 20.40
C THR A 27 4.82 -3.80 19.39
N ALA A 28 6.02 -3.22 19.41
CA ALA A 28 7.11 -3.64 18.52
C ALA A 28 7.49 -5.11 18.71
N GLU A 29 7.43 -5.60 19.94
CA GLU A 29 7.70 -6.97 20.36
C GLU A 29 6.65 -7.94 19.83
N GLU A 30 5.37 -7.55 19.86
CA GLU A 30 4.27 -8.34 19.30
C GLU A 30 4.29 -8.36 17.76
N LEU A 31 4.79 -7.29 17.13
CA LEU A 31 5.00 -7.23 15.68
C LEU A 31 6.29 -7.91 15.22
N LYS A 32 7.21 -8.23 16.12
CA LYS A 32 8.52 -8.80 15.77
C LYS A 32 8.40 -10.12 14.97
N PRO A 33 7.53 -11.09 15.33
CA PRO A 33 7.40 -12.33 14.55
C PRO A 33 7.03 -12.10 13.09
N LEU A 34 6.20 -11.08 12.81
CA LEU A 34 5.78 -10.74 11.44
C LEU A 34 6.93 -10.23 10.56
N ARG A 35 8.07 -9.86 11.16
CA ARG A 35 9.30 -9.50 10.42
C ARG A 35 10.09 -10.71 9.96
N GLU A 36 9.88 -11.86 10.58
CA GLU A 36 10.59 -13.11 10.31
C GLU A 36 9.77 -14.04 9.41
N GLN A 37 8.45 -13.83 9.37
CA GLN A 37 7.50 -14.58 8.54
C GLN A 37 7.31 -13.96 7.16
N ALA A 38 6.99 -14.81 6.19
CA ALA A 38 6.58 -14.42 4.84
C ALA A 38 5.55 -15.43 4.30
N ASP A 39 5.15 -15.23 3.05
CA ASP A 39 4.19 -16.09 2.35
C ASP A 39 4.84 -17.39 1.86
N ASP A 40 5.04 -18.34 2.79
CA ASP A 40 5.71 -19.60 2.51
C ASP A 40 4.95 -20.48 1.50
N VAL A 41 3.62 -20.37 1.45
CA VAL A 41 2.78 -21.09 0.47
C VAL A 41 3.14 -20.65 -0.94
N ALA A 42 3.14 -19.34 -1.19
CA ALA A 42 3.45 -18.85 -2.52
C ALA A 42 4.94 -19.02 -2.88
N VAL A 43 5.85 -19.07 -1.88
CA VAL A 43 7.27 -19.42 -2.10
C VAL A 43 7.39 -20.80 -2.76
N ALA A 44 6.76 -21.83 -2.19
CA ALA A 44 6.78 -23.17 -2.76
C ALA A 44 6.20 -23.21 -4.19
N VAL A 45 5.12 -22.45 -4.44
CA VAL A 45 4.51 -22.30 -5.77
C VAL A 45 5.50 -21.73 -6.79
N VAL A 46 6.20 -20.64 -6.44
CA VAL A 46 7.17 -20.02 -7.36
C VAL A 46 8.34 -20.95 -7.66
N GLU A 47 8.83 -21.70 -6.67
CA GLU A 47 9.90 -22.69 -6.86
C GLU A 47 9.47 -23.81 -7.83
N HIS A 48 8.26 -24.36 -7.65
CA HIS A 48 7.70 -25.38 -8.55
C HIS A 48 7.50 -24.82 -9.97
N LEU A 49 6.95 -23.61 -10.11
CA LEU A 49 6.77 -22.96 -11.42
C LEU A 49 8.10 -22.70 -12.13
N GLN A 50 9.16 -22.34 -11.40
CA GLN A 50 10.50 -22.16 -11.97
C GLN A 50 11.14 -23.49 -12.39
N ALA A 51 10.93 -24.56 -11.61
CA ALA A 51 11.43 -25.90 -11.90
C ALA A 51 10.81 -26.52 -13.17
N LEU A 52 9.58 -26.13 -13.52
CA LEU A 52 8.91 -26.51 -14.78
C LEU A 52 9.59 -25.95 -16.05
N GLY A 53 10.71 -25.23 -15.92
CA GLY A 53 11.72 -25.13 -16.98
C GLY A 53 11.43 -24.17 -18.13
N LEU A 54 10.44 -23.28 -18.02
CA LEU A 54 10.14 -22.30 -19.08
C LEU A 54 10.68 -20.91 -18.73
N LEU A 55 11.99 -20.72 -18.98
CA LEU A 55 12.70 -19.43 -19.02
C LEU A 55 12.06 -18.33 -19.90
N CYS A 56 10.90 -18.60 -20.54
CA CYS A 56 10.33 -17.77 -21.60
C CYS A 56 8.89 -17.28 -21.39
N ARG A 57 8.24 -17.51 -20.23
CA ARG A 57 6.98 -16.82 -19.92
C ARG A 57 7.08 -16.04 -18.61
N ARG A 58 7.12 -14.70 -18.73
CA ARG A 58 7.03 -13.76 -17.60
C ARG A 58 5.70 -13.83 -16.84
N ASP A 59 4.72 -14.61 -17.32
CA ASP A 59 3.38 -14.69 -16.74
C ASP A 59 3.22 -15.93 -15.84
N LEU A 60 3.68 -15.81 -14.59
CA LEU A 60 3.58 -16.87 -13.58
C LEU A 60 2.13 -17.29 -13.32
N TYR A 61 1.17 -16.35 -13.36
CA TYR A 61 -0.25 -16.68 -13.21
C TYR A 61 -0.74 -17.55 -14.37
N GLY A 62 -0.37 -17.23 -15.61
CA GLY A 62 -0.71 -18.05 -16.76
C GLY A 62 -0.13 -19.47 -16.67
N MET A 63 1.07 -19.62 -16.13
CA MET A 63 1.68 -20.94 -15.87
C MET A 63 0.94 -21.70 -14.77
N LEU A 64 0.64 -21.04 -13.64
CA LEU A 64 -0.16 -21.61 -12.57
C LEU A 64 -1.50 -22.12 -13.10
N LYS A 65 -2.23 -21.30 -13.87
CA LYS A 65 -3.53 -21.65 -14.45
C LYS A 65 -3.47 -22.91 -15.31
N VAL A 66 -2.40 -23.13 -16.07
CA VAL A 66 -2.26 -24.31 -16.94
C VAL A 66 -1.77 -25.55 -16.19
N ASN A 67 -1.00 -25.39 -15.12
CA ASN A 67 -0.30 -26.51 -14.48
C ASN A 67 -0.85 -26.91 -13.11
N HIS A 68 -1.80 -26.15 -12.55
CA HIS A 68 -2.29 -26.40 -11.18
C HIS A 68 -2.85 -27.81 -10.96
N GLU A 69 -3.46 -28.45 -11.97
CA GLU A 69 -3.99 -29.81 -11.81
C GLU A 69 -2.89 -30.89 -11.75
N ASN A 70 -1.69 -30.60 -12.24
CA ASN A 70 -0.60 -31.57 -12.38
C ASN A 70 0.36 -31.61 -11.18
N ASP A 71 0.19 -30.71 -10.22
CA ASP A 71 1.10 -30.51 -9.08
C ASP A 71 0.30 -30.14 -7.82
N GLU A 72 0.49 -30.90 -6.74
CA GLU A 72 -0.29 -30.70 -5.50
C GLU A 72 -0.06 -29.33 -4.84
N THR A 73 1.16 -28.79 -4.91
CA THR A 73 1.48 -27.45 -4.40
C THR A 73 0.77 -26.37 -5.20
N LEU A 74 0.81 -26.47 -6.54
CA LEU A 74 0.12 -25.54 -7.42
C LEU A 74 -1.40 -25.65 -7.27
N ARG A 75 -1.93 -26.87 -7.10
CA ARG A 75 -3.35 -27.12 -6.84
C ARG A 75 -3.82 -26.49 -5.54
N GLY A 76 -3.07 -26.70 -4.45
CA GLY A 76 -3.40 -26.14 -3.13
C GLY A 76 -3.45 -24.61 -3.15
N PHE A 77 -2.46 -23.96 -3.79
CA PHE A 77 -2.49 -22.50 -3.96
C PHE A 77 -3.63 -22.03 -4.85
N TRP A 78 -3.92 -22.76 -5.94
CA TRP A 78 -5.06 -22.44 -6.80
C TRP A 78 -6.39 -22.53 -6.06
N GLU A 79 -6.58 -23.58 -5.25
CA GLU A 79 -7.75 -23.76 -4.38
C GLU A 79 -7.84 -22.65 -3.32
N GLU A 80 -6.71 -22.26 -2.69
CA GLU A 80 -6.65 -21.15 -1.73
C GLU A 80 -7.14 -19.85 -2.35
N ILE A 81 -6.56 -19.42 -3.49
CA ILE A 81 -6.94 -18.14 -4.09
C ILE A 81 -8.36 -18.14 -4.67
N HIS A 82 -8.92 -19.30 -5.01
CA HIS A 82 -10.31 -19.41 -5.51
C HIS A 82 -11.34 -19.60 -4.41
N THR A 83 -10.91 -19.90 -3.19
CA THR A 83 -11.80 -20.00 -2.04
C THR A 83 -12.22 -18.60 -1.60
N VAL A 84 -13.53 -18.37 -1.52
CA VAL A 84 -14.07 -17.11 -1.02
C VAL A 84 -14.34 -17.28 0.48
N PRO A 85 -13.67 -16.53 1.38
CA PRO A 85 -13.93 -16.63 2.82
C PRO A 85 -15.36 -16.28 3.19
N GLU A 86 -15.90 -16.92 4.24
CA GLU A 86 -17.30 -16.72 4.68
C GLU A 86 -17.63 -15.28 5.08
N TRP A 87 -16.63 -14.50 5.51
CA TRP A 87 -16.79 -13.10 5.90
C TRP A 87 -16.91 -12.14 4.70
N VAL A 88 -16.74 -12.61 3.46
CA VAL A 88 -16.84 -11.77 2.26
C VAL A 88 -18.29 -11.45 1.94
N ASP A 89 -18.66 -10.18 2.09
CA ASP A 89 -19.91 -9.62 1.59
C ASP A 89 -19.67 -8.87 0.27
N TRP A 90 -20.12 -9.45 -0.84
CA TRP A 90 -19.98 -8.84 -2.17
C TRP A 90 -20.75 -7.52 -2.32
N VAL A 91 -21.89 -7.37 -1.64
CA VAL A 91 -22.66 -6.12 -1.67
C VAL A 91 -21.89 -5.04 -0.91
N GLN A 92 -21.22 -5.41 0.17
CA GLN A 92 -20.31 -4.51 0.89
C GLN A 92 -19.12 -4.08 0.03
N ILE A 93 -18.46 -5.04 -0.62
CA ILE A 93 -17.32 -4.76 -1.49
C ILE A 93 -17.73 -3.84 -2.66
N GLU A 94 -18.88 -4.07 -3.29
CA GLU A 94 -19.38 -3.22 -4.37
C GLU A 94 -19.55 -1.76 -3.94
N ARG A 95 -20.05 -1.53 -2.71
CA ARG A 95 -20.12 -0.17 -2.14
C ARG A 95 -18.72 0.39 -1.88
N GLY A 96 -17.81 -0.43 -1.38
CA GLY A 96 -16.41 -0.05 -1.13
C GLY A 96 -15.65 0.36 -2.39
N GLN A 97 -15.93 -0.29 -3.53
CA GLN A 97 -15.33 0.06 -4.82
C GLN A 97 -15.66 1.50 -5.26
N LYS A 98 -16.83 2.01 -4.87
CA LYS A 98 -17.27 3.39 -5.20
C LYS A 98 -16.45 4.46 -4.48
N PHE A 99 -15.80 4.12 -3.36
CA PHE A 99 -14.98 5.06 -2.58
C PHE A 99 -13.88 5.70 -3.43
N LEU A 100 -13.17 4.89 -4.24
CA LEU A 100 -12.09 5.39 -5.06
C LEU A 100 -12.59 6.50 -5.99
N TYR A 101 -13.69 6.25 -6.69
CA TYR A 101 -14.28 7.17 -7.66
C TYR A 101 -14.94 8.38 -7.01
N ARG A 102 -15.52 8.21 -5.81
CA ARG A 102 -16.07 9.34 -5.04
C ARG A 102 -15.02 10.35 -4.66
N TYR A 103 -13.81 9.89 -4.37
CA TYR A 103 -12.69 10.72 -4.00
C TYR A 103 -11.54 10.60 -5.00
N LEU A 104 -11.82 10.46 -6.30
CA LEU A 104 -10.79 10.11 -7.29
C LEU A 104 -9.62 11.10 -7.30
N ALA A 105 -9.91 12.39 -7.44
CA ALA A 105 -8.87 13.43 -7.45
C ALA A 105 -8.12 13.55 -6.10
N PRO A 106 -8.81 13.60 -4.93
CA PRO A 106 -8.12 13.53 -3.63
C PRO A 106 -7.29 12.26 -3.41
N ASN A 107 -7.79 11.09 -3.82
CA ASN A 107 -7.12 9.80 -3.71
C ASN A 107 -5.85 9.77 -4.57
N LEU A 108 -5.94 10.23 -5.82
CA LEU A 108 -4.79 10.36 -6.71
C LEU A 108 -3.73 11.30 -6.15
N ALA A 109 -4.14 12.49 -5.71
CA ALA A 109 -3.23 13.49 -5.17
C ALA A 109 -2.47 12.95 -3.96
N GLY A 110 -3.16 12.31 -3.00
CA GLY A 110 -2.48 11.78 -1.83
C GLY A 110 -1.84 10.41 -2.03
N LEU A 111 -2.23 9.58 -2.99
CA LEU A 111 -1.45 8.39 -3.37
C LEU A 111 -0.06 8.82 -3.87
N ALA A 112 -0.02 9.84 -4.74
CA ALA A 112 1.23 10.44 -5.19
C ALA A 112 2.00 11.06 -4.02
N LEU A 113 1.40 12.00 -3.29
CA LEU A 113 2.13 12.86 -2.35
C LEU A 113 2.38 12.21 -0.97
N GLN A 114 1.44 11.42 -0.46
CA GLN A 114 1.54 10.72 0.83
C GLN A 114 1.87 9.24 0.66
N GLY A 115 1.17 8.52 -0.21
CA GLY A 115 1.36 7.08 -0.38
C GLY A 115 2.81 6.71 -0.69
N PHE A 116 3.51 7.60 -1.39
CA PHE A 116 4.94 7.48 -1.62
C PHE A 116 5.80 7.93 -0.43
N LEU A 117 5.78 9.22 -0.07
CA LEU A 117 6.67 9.78 0.96
C LEU A 117 6.35 9.27 2.37
N GLY A 118 5.08 9.41 2.76
CA GLY A 118 4.57 9.04 4.08
C GLY A 118 4.18 7.56 4.20
N GLY A 119 4.24 6.82 3.11
CA GLY A 119 3.97 5.39 3.02
C GLY A 119 5.19 4.61 2.59
N THR A 120 5.33 4.31 1.29
CA THR A 120 6.32 3.34 0.77
C THR A 120 7.75 3.66 1.19
N ALA A 121 8.16 4.93 1.16
CA ALA A 121 9.51 5.34 1.56
C ALA A 121 9.79 5.22 3.07
N THR A 122 8.74 5.07 3.89
CA THR A 122 8.84 4.82 5.34
C THR A 122 8.87 3.35 5.70
N ILE A 123 8.51 2.44 4.78
CA ILE A 123 8.73 1.00 4.95
C ILE A 123 10.20 0.73 4.67
N ALA A 124 11.03 0.64 5.70
CA ALA A 124 12.48 0.58 5.51
C ALA A 124 12.93 -0.68 4.76
N GLY A 125 12.37 -1.85 5.11
CA GLY A 125 12.65 -3.11 4.42
C GLY A 125 12.15 -3.11 2.97
N GLY A 126 10.92 -2.66 2.75
CA GLY A 126 10.36 -2.45 1.40
C GLY A 126 11.22 -1.51 0.54
N THR A 127 11.68 -0.39 1.10
CA THR A 127 12.57 0.57 0.43
C THR A 127 13.89 -0.09 -0.02
N GLU A 128 14.51 -0.90 0.84
CA GLU A 128 15.74 -1.62 0.49
C GLU A 128 15.52 -2.66 -0.60
N VAL A 129 14.41 -3.41 -0.57
CA VAL A 129 14.00 -4.33 -1.64
C VAL A 129 13.88 -3.59 -2.97
N LEU A 130 13.25 -2.42 -2.97
CA LEU A 130 13.01 -1.62 -4.16
C LEU A 130 14.29 -1.03 -4.77
N VAL A 131 15.21 -0.55 -3.94
CA VAL A 131 16.50 -0.03 -4.40
C VAL A 131 17.37 -1.16 -4.97
N ARG A 132 17.46 -2.29 -4.28
CA ARG A 132 18.32 -3.43 -4.68
C ARG A 132 17.85 -4.14 -5.94
N THR A 133 16.55 -4.12 -6.20
CA THR A 133 15.97 -4.66 -7.44
C THR A 133 16.00 -3.68 -8.62
N GLY A 134 16.48 -2.44 -8.40
CA GLY A 134 16.47 -1.37 -9.40
C GLY A 134 15.07 -0.85 -9.74
N GLY A 135 14.05 -1.26 -8.97
CA GLY A 135 12.64 -0.95 -9.21
C GLY A 135 12.30 0.53 -9.12
N PHE A 136 13.16 1.34 -8.52
CA PHE A 136 12.90 2.75 -8.21
C PHE A 136 13.93 3.71 -8.82
N SER A 137 14.59 3.29 -9.89
CA SER A 137 15.27 4.22 -10.79
C SER A 137 14.25 5.11 -11.51
N VAL A 138 14.61 6.35 -11.85
CA VAL A 138 13.70 7.33 -12.47
C VAL A 138 13.00 6.77 -13.71
N ASN A 139 13.72 6.00 -14.53
CA ASN A 139 13.20 5.39 -15.76
C ASN A 139 12.17 4.26 -15.52
N VAL A 140 12.23 3.60 -14.36
CA VAL A 140 11.32 2.48 -14.01
C VAL A 140 10.16 2.97 -13.15
N LEU A 141 10.39 4.02 -12.36
CA LEU A 141 9.44 4.52 -11.38
C LEU A 141 8.12 4.99 -12.03
N GLN A 142 8.19 5.66 -13.18
CA GLN A 142 7.01 6.07 -13.95
C GLN A 142 6.11 4.87 -14.27
N ARG A 143 6.70 3.81 -14.85
CA ARG A 143 5.98 2.61 -15.24
C ARG A 143 5.37 1.91 -14.02
N ARG A 144 6.13 1.74 -12.94
CA ARG A 144 5.63 1.08 -11.71
C ARG A 144 4.51 1.86 -11.03
N PHE A 145 4.60 3.19 -11.04
CA PHE A 145 3.54 4.05 -10.53
C PHE A 145 2.25 3.84 -11.32
N LEU A 146 2.34 3.77 -12.66
CA LEU A 146 1.21 3.45 -13.52
C LEU A 146 0.68 2.03 -13.31
N GLU A 147 1.55 1.03 -13.17
CA GLU A 147 1.14 -0.36 -12.89
C GLU A 147 0.34 -0.45 -11.58
N THR A 148 0.78 0.26 -10.54
CA THR A 148 0.06 0.33 -9.25
C THR A 148 -1.30 1.01 -9.39
N PHE A 149 -1.36 2.12 -10.14
CA PHE A 149 -2.62 2.82 -10.38
C PHE A 149 -3.59 1.99 -11.23
N LEU A 150 -3.11 1.33 -12.28
CA LEU A 150 -3.90 0.41 -13.09
C LEU A 150 -4.43 -0.75 -12.26
N TRP A 151 -3.61 -1.34 -11.38
CA TRP A 151 -4.08 -2.36 -10.44
C TRP A 151 -5.21 -1.82 -9.54
N LEU A 152 -5.05 -0.62 -8.99
CA LEU A 152 -6.08 0.00 -8.14
C LEU A 152 -7.41 0.21 -8.92
N LEU A 153 -7.33 0.65 -10.17
CA LEU A 153 -8.50 0.75 -11.05
C LEU A 153 -9.12 -0.62 -11.34
N GLN A 154 -8.31 -1.66 -11.58
CA GLN A 154 -8.82 -3.01 -11.84
C GLN A 154 -9.55 -3.60 -10.64
N VAL A 155 -9.04 -3.44 -9.42
CA VAL A 155 -9.70 -3.98 -8.21
C VAL A 155 -10.95 -3.19 -7.80
N THR A 156 -11.14 -1.99 -8.35
CA THR A 156 -12.30 -1.12 -8.06
C THR A 156 -13.29 -0.99 -9.21
N SER A 157 -12.99 -1.47 -10.42
CA SER A 157 -13.82 -1.25 -11.60
C SER A 157 -15.20 -1.92 -11.54
N SER A 158 -15.28 -3.14 -11.03
CA SER A 158 -16.53 -3.89 -10.88
C SER A 158 -16.37 -5.10 -9.95
N LEU A 159 -17.50 -5.66 -9.49
CA LEU A 159 -17.48 -6.92 -8.75
C LEU A 159 -16.90 -8.07 -9.56
N ASP A 160 -17.24 -8.16 -10.84
CA ASP A 160 -16.73 -9.22 -11.72
C ASP A 160 -15.21 -9.13 -11.89
N SER A 161 -14.64 -7.93 -11.78
CA SER A 161 -13.20 -7.73 -11.84
C SER A 161 -12.47 -8.29 -10.61
N ILE A 162 -13.02 -8.14 -9.40
CA ILE A 162 -12.36 -8.57 -8.15
C ILE A 162 -12.73 -10.00 -7.72
N LYS A 163 -13.84 -10.55 -8.22
CA LYS A 163 -14.22 -11.95 -8.02
C LYS A 163 -13.22 -12.93 -8.67
N PRO A 164 -13.18 -14.20 -8.24
CA PRO A 164 -12.28 -15.20 -8.83
C PRO A 164 -12.36 -15.23 -10.36
N ASN A 165 -11.20 -15.25 -11.01
CA ASN A 165 -10.99 -15.13 -12.47
C ASN A 165 -11.22 -13.75 -13.10
N GLY A 166 -11.60 -12.73 -12.34
CA GLY A 166 -11.71 -11.35 -12.81
C GLY A 166 -10.35 -10.68 -13.03
N GLU A 167 -10.33 -9.56 -13.76
CA GLU A 167 -9.09 -8.83 -14.08
C GLU A 167 -8.37 -8.31 -12.82
N GLY A 168 -9.09 -7.69 -11.88
CA GLY A 168 -8.55 -7.23 -10.59
C GLY A 168 -8.08 -8.38 -9.71
N PHE A 169 -8.79 -9.51 -9.71
CA PHE A 169 -8.36 -10.74 -9.03
C PHE A 169 -7.04 -11.25 -9.60
N ILE A 170 -6.95 -11.44 -10.91
CA ILE A 170 -5.75 -11.93 -11.60
C ILE A 170 -4.57 -10.98 -11.38
N SER A 171 -4.81 -9.68 -11.49
CA SER A 171 -3.80 -8.64 -11.26
C SER A 171 -3.27 -8.70 -9.83
N THR A 172 -4.14 -8.88 -8.84
CA THR A 172 -3.78 -9.09 -7.43
C THR A 172 -2.92 -10.35 -7.28
N VAL A 173 -3.35 -11.50 -7.78
CA VAL A 173 -2.55 -12.75 -7.68
C VAL A 173 -1.17 -12.61 -8.36
N ARG A 174 -1.08 -11.90 -9.50
CA ARG A 174 0.20 -11.59 -10.16
C ARG A 174 1.13 -10.76 -9.28
N VAL A 175 0.60 -9.80 -8.52
CA VAL A 175 1.40 -9.02 -7.55
C VAL A 175 1.92 -9.92 -6.42
N ARG A 176 1.10 -10.85 -5.90
CA ARG A 176 1.53 -11.83 -4.87
C ARG A 176 2.70 -12.70 -5.38
N LEU A 177 2.56 -13.25 -6.58
CA LEU A 177 3.62 -14.05 -7.22
C LEU A 177 4.88 -13.23 -7.53
N LEU A 178 4.73 -11.95 -7.89
CA LEU A 178 5.85 -11.02 -8.10
C LEU A 178 6.62 -10.78 -6.80
N HIS A 179 5.93 -10.49 -5.70
CA HIS A 179 6.52 -10.25 -4.38
C HIS A 179 7.38 -11.44 -3.93
N VAL A 180 6.86 -12.65 -4.11
CA VAL A 180 7.58 -13.89 -3.79
C VAL A 180 8.77 -14.11 -4.70
N THR A 181 8.62 -13.86 -6.00
CA THR A 181 9.74 -13.98 -6.96
C THR A 181 10.88 -13.03 -6.62
N VAL A 182 10.55 -11.79 -6.22
CA VAL A 182 11.53 -10.81 -5.76
C VAL A 182 12.21 -11.27 -4.48
N ARG A 183 11.44 -11.75 -3.50
CA ARG A 183 11.97 -12.31 -2.24
C ARG A 183 12.94 -13.45 -2.52
N HIS A 184 12.53 -14.45 -3.31
CA HIS A 184 13.36 -15.58 -3.68
C HIS A 184 14.68 -15.12 -4.32
N ARG A 185 14.62 -14.16 -5.26
CA ARG A 185 15.82 -13.60 -5.88
C ARG A 185 16.77 -12.94 -4.88
N ILE A 186 16.25 -12.19 -3.91
CA ILE A 186 17.08 -11.55 -2.87
C ILE A 186 17.73 -12.62 -2.00
N LEU A 187 16.99 -13.64 -1.57
CA LEU A 187 17.53 -14.74 -0.76
C LEU A 187 18.64 -15.50 -1.51
N GLU A 188 18.49 -15.76 -2.80
CA GLU A 188 19.56 -16.35 -3.63
C GLU A 188 20.81 -15.47 -3.70
N LEU A 189 20.65 -14.16 -3.82
CA LEU A 189 21.79 -13.23 -3.79
C LEU A 189 22.47 -13.20 -2.42
N MET A 190 21.69 -13.33 -1.34
CA MET A 190 22.23 -13.42 0.02
C MET A 190 23.05 -14.69 0.27
N LYS A 191 22.75 -15.80 -0.41
CA LYS A 191 23.59 -17.01 -0.36
C LYS A 191 24.99 -16.76 -0.93
N GLN A 192 25.11 -15.83 -1.89
CA GLN A 192 26.38 -15.46 -2.51
C GLN A 192 27.09 -14.35 -1.73
N ASP A 193 26.33 -13.37 -1.24
CA ASP A 193 26.80 -12.26 -0.42
C ASP A 193 25.83 -12.01 0.74
N PRO A 194 26.13 -12.51 1.96
CA PRO A 194 25.26 -12.30 3.12
C PRO A 194 25.03 -10.83 3.49
N SER A 195 25.91 -9.91 3.04
CA SER A 195 25.75 -8.46 3.25
C SER A 195 24.78 -7.80 2.26
N TYR A 196 24.28 -8.55 1.28
CA TYR A 196 23.35 -8.05 0.27
C TYR A 196 22.01 -7.58 0.83
N PHE A 197 21.58 -8.03 2.01
CA PHE A 197 20.36 -7.51 2.65
C PHE A 197 20.44 -7.70 4.18
N ASP A 198 20.29 -6.62 4.94
CA ASP A 198 20.38 -6.66 6.39
C ASP A 198 19.07 -7.16 7.02
N GLN A 199 18.99 -8.46 7.26
CA GLN A 199 17.80 -9.06 7.89
C GLN A 199 17.64 -8.70 9.37
N VAL A 200 18.70 -8.30 10.06
CA VAL A 200 18.60 -7.86 11.46
C VAL A 200 17.86 -6.53 11.51
N GLN A 201 18.25 -5.60 10.65
CA GLN A 201 17.63 -4.28 10.57
C GLN A 201 16.24 -4.32 9.95
N TYR A 202 16.04 -5.08 8.87
CA TYR A 202 14.82 -4.99 8.05
C TYR A 202 13.86 -6.17 8.22
N GLY A 203 14.28 -7.26 8.86
CA GLY A 203 13.56 -8.54 8.82
C GLY A 203 13.83 -9.28 7.52
N THR A 204 13.12 -10.39 7.29
CA THR A 204 13.25 -11.13 6.04
C THR A 204 12.67 -10.32 4.86
N PRO A 205 13.21 -10.39 3.62
CA PRO A 205 12.76 -9.55 2.51
C PRO A 205 11.29 -9.77 2.16
N VAL A 206 10.47 -8.71 2.07
CA VAL A 206 9.02 -8.83 1.81
C VAL A 206 8.32 -9.68 2.90
N ASN A 207 8.62 -9.38 4.16
CA ASN A 207 7.98 -10.00 5.33
C ASN A 207 6.52 -9.57 5.49
N LEU A 208 5.77 -10.30 6.32
CA LEU A 208 4.34 -10.03 6.54
C LEU A 208 4.07 -8.65 7.14
N ARG A 209 4.94 -8.14 8.03
CA ARG A 209 4.76 -6.79 8.59
C ARG A 209 4.83 -5.72 7.50
N ASP A 210 5.83 -5.81 6.62
CA ASP A 210 5.99 -4.88 5.49
C ASP A 210 4.79 -5.00 4.51
N ALA A 211 4.27 -6.22 4.29
CA ALA A 211 3.07 -6.45 3.47
C ALA A 211 1.80 -5.83 4.11
N ILE A 212 1.64 -5.94 5.43
CA ILE A 212 0.53 -5.31 6.17
C ILE A 212 0.65 -3.79 6.09
N HIS A 213 1.86 -3.24 6.28
CA HIS A 213 2.09 -1.81 6.16
C HIS A 213 1.79 -1.32 4.74
N ALA A 214 2.26 -2.03 3.71
CA ALA A 214 1.91 -1.74 2.32
C ALA A 214 0.40 -1.74 2.09
N THR A 215 -0.33 -2.71 2.65
CA THR A 215 -1.80 -2.75 2.57
C THR A 215 -2.44 -1.56 3.29
N CYS A 216 -1.92 -1.14 4.45
CA CYS A 216 -2.39 0.05 5.17
C CYS A 216 -2.21 1.34 4.36
N ILE A 217 -1.17 1.44 3.53
CA ILE A 217 -0.94 2.60 2.66
C ILE A 217 -2.09 2.80 1.67
N PHE A 218 -2.67 1.72 1.13
CA PHE A 218 -3.77 1.82 0.16
C PHE A 218 -5.16 1.84 0.80
N SER A 219 -5.29 1.37 2.04
CA SER A 219 -6.57 1.17 2.73
C SER A 219 -6.81 2.19 3.85
N CYS A 220 -6.00 2.13 4.90
CA CYS A 220 -6.16 2.93 6.10
C CYS A 220 -5.68 4.38 5.93
N MET A 221 -4.57 4.61 5.23
CA MET A 221 -3.98 5.94 5.09
C MET A 221 -4.88 6.94 4.34
N PRO A 222 -5.58 6.56 3.25
CA PRO A 222 -6.62 7.39 2.63
C PRO A 222 -7.64 7.90 3.65
N LEU A 223 -8.16 6.99 4.49
CA LEU A 223 -9.23 7.26 5.44
C LEU A 223 -8.79 8.12 6.62
N PHE A 224 -7.65 7.79 7.25
CA PHE A 224 -7.29 8.33 8.56
C PHE A 224 -6.21 9.41 8.51
N ARG A 225 -5.53 9.59 7.37
CA ARG A 225 -4.42 10.54 7.25
C ARG A 225 -4.58 11.46 6.06
N GLN A 226 -4.64 10.91 4.85
CA GLN A 226 -4.64 11.67 3.59
C GLN A 226 -5.88 12.54 3.43
N LEU A 227 -7.07 11.95 3.38
CA LEU A 227 -8.30 12.72 3.18
C LEU A 227 -8.51 13.71 4.34
N PRO A 228 -8.32 13.33 5.62
CA PRO A 228 -8.34 14.28 6.73
C PRO A 228 -7.38 15.46 6.58
N ALA A 229 -6.15 15.23 6.10
CA ALA A 229 -5.18 16.31 5.87
C ALA A 229 -5.55 17.22 4.70
N ILE A 230 -6.34 16.73 3.73
CA ILE A 230 -6.93 17.54 2.66
C ILE A 230 -8.16 18.33 3.16
N GLY A 231 -8.79 17.87 4.25
CA GLY A 231 -10.02 18.45 4.82
C GLY A 231 -11.29 17.66 4.50
N ILE A 232 -11.16 16.41 4.04
CA ILE A 232 -12.26 15.51 3.69
C ILE A 232 -12.38 14.43 4.77
N GLN A 233 -13.59 14.17 5.26
CA GLN A 233 -13.89 13.12 6.23
C GLN A 233 -14.91 12.16 5.62
N PRO A 234 -14.48 10.96 5.18
CA PRO A 234 -15.41 9.93 4.71
C PRO A 234 -16.39 9.49 5.80
N GLY A 235 -17.56 8.99 5.40
CA GLY A 235 -18.54 8.42 6.32
C GLY A 235 -18.02 7.14 6.98
N ALA A 236 -18.54 6.79 8.16
CA ALA A 236 -18.15 5.57 8.85
C ALA A 236 -18.51 4.31 8.04
N ASP A 237 -19.73 4.24 7.50
CA ASP A 237 -20.18 3.09 6.69
C ASP A 237 -19.35 2.95 5.40
N GLU A 238 -19.10 4.07 4.72
CA GLU A 238 -18.26 4.11 3.52
C GLU A 238 -16.81 3.69 3.83
N SER A 239 -16.27 4.11 4.97
CA SER A 239 -14.93 3.69 5.42
C SER A 239 -14.89 2.18 5.71
N ALA A 240 -15.94 1.63 6.33
CA ALA A 240 -16.05 0.20 6.59
C ALA A 240 -16.17 -0.61 5.28
N ASP A 241 -16.98 -0.13 4.33
CA ASP A 241 -17.14 -0.76 3.01
C ASP A 241 -15.81 -0.76 2.22
N PHE A 242 -15.06 0.36 2.25
CA PHE A 242 -13.75 0.44 1.61
C PHE A 242 -12.71 -0.49 2.26
N LEU A 243 -12.71 -0.59 3.59
CA LEU A 243 -11.83 -1.52 4.30
C LEU A 243 -12.18 -2.99 4.03
N ALA A 244 -13.46 -3.33 3.83
CA ALA A 244 -13.87 -4.68 3.47
C ALA A 244 -13.30 -5.13 2.12
N LEU A 245 -13.26 -4.24 1.11
CA LEU A 245 -12.55 -4.49 -0.15
C LEU A 245 -11.07 -4.78 0.11
N PHE A 246 -10.39 -3.97 0.90
CA PHE A 246 -8.96 -4.15 1.17
C PHE A 246 -8.64 -5.34 2.08
N ARG A 247 -9.57 -5.77 2.95
CA ARG A 247 -9.47 -7.04 3.67
C ARG A 247 -9.47 -8.22 2.71
N TYR A 248 -10.33 -8.19 1.68
CA TYR A 248 -10.34 -9.21 0.64
C TYR A 248 -9.09 -9.17 -0.24
N ILE A 249 -8.60 -7.98 -0.61
CA ILE A 249 -7.31 -7.84 -1.29
C ILE A 249 -6.16 -8.40 -0.44
N ALA A 250 -6.13 -8.11 0.87
CA ALA A 250 -5.12 -8.64 1.78
C ALA A 250 -5.13 -10.18 1.80
N TYR A 251 -6.31 -10.80 1.84
CA TYR A 251 -6.48 -12.24 1.72
C TYR A 251 -5.88 -12.78 0.41
N LEU A 252 -6.24 -12.19 -0.74
CA LEU A 252 -5.70 -12.60 -2.04
C LEU A 252 -4.18 -12.39 -2.15
N MET A 253 -3.65 -11.38 -1.46
CA MET A 253 -2.22 -11.06 -1.36
C MET A 253 -1.42 -12.00 -0.46
N GLY A 254 -2.08 -12.90 0.29
CA GLY A 254 -1.40 -13.69 1.33
C GLY A 254 -0.96 -12.86 2.55
N THR A 255 -1.55 -11.67 2.72
CA THR A 255 -1.29 -10.79 3.85
C THR A 255 -2.30 -11.07 4.97
N PRO A 256 -1.89 -11.12 6.25
CA PRO A 256 -2.80 -11.33 7.38
C PRO A 256 -3.99 -10.36 7.37
N HIS A 257 -5.14 -10.87 6.94
CA HIS A 257 -6.33 -10.09 6.62
C HIS A 257 -7.18 -9.79 7.87
N GLU A 258 -7.00 -10.57 8.94
CA GLU A 258 -7.67 -10.39 10.23
C GLU A 258 -7.40 -9.02 10.87
N TYR A 259 -6.29 -8.36 10.51
CA TYR A 259 -6.00 -7.01 10.98
C TYR A 259 -6.87 -5.94 10.32
N PHE A 260 -7.50 -6.25 9.18
CA PHE A 260 -8.41 -5.36 8.46
C PHE A 260 -9.89 -5.67 8.76
N ASP A 261 -10.16 -6.44 9.81
CA ASP A 261 -11.50 -6.71 10.31
C ASP A 261 -12.07 -5.51 11.08
N GLY A 262 -12.68 -4.59 10.32
CA GLY A 262 -13.32 -3.40 10.85
C GLY A 262 -12.38 -2.22 11.09
N ILE A 263 -12.98 -1.03 11.22
CA ILE A 263 -12.29 0.26 11.28
C ILE A 263 -11.28 0.33 12.42
N ASN A 264 -11.68 -0.08 13.63
CA ASN A 264 -10.86 0.08 14.82
C ASN A 264 -9.58 -0.76 14.76
N ARG A 265 -9.69 -2.01 14.28
CA ARG A 265 -8.55 -2.93 14.18
C ARG A 265 -7.62 -2.53 13.05
N ALA A 266 -8.17 -2.17 11.88
CA ALA A 266 -7.39 -1.71 10.73
C ALA A 266 -6.62 -0.42 11.05
N LYS A 267 -7.28 0.53 11.74
CA LYS A 267 -6.65 1.78 12.18
C LYS A 267 -5.56 1.53 13.21
N ALA A 268 -5.83 0.71 14.24
CA ALA A 268 -4.84 0.38 15.25
C ALA A 268 -3.63 -0.36 14.65
N MET A 269 -3.85 -1.26 13.67
CA MET A 269 -2.76 -1.94 12.99
C MET A 269 -1.90 -0.97 12.18
N MET A 270 -2.50 -0.06 11.41
CA MET A 270 -1.79 1.01 10.71
C MET A 270 -0.95 1.83 11.71
N GLU A 271 -1.56 2.29 12.81
CA GLU A 271 -0.88 3.08 13.84
C GLU A 271 0.29 2.34 14.49
N SER A 272 0.12 1.04 14.76
CA SER A 272 1.16 0.17 15.31
C SER A 272 2.33 -0.06 14.36
N VAL A 273 2.08 -0.41 13.09
CA VAL A 273 3.18 -0.64 12.13
C VAL A 273 3.96 0.66 11.87
N MET A 274 3.26 1.79 11.72
CA MET A 274 3.90 3.09 11.52
C MET A 274 4.81 3.48 12.69
N LEU A 275 4.38 3.22 13.94
CA LEU A 275 5.17 3.54 15.13
C LEU A 275 6.43 2.68 15.24
N CYS A 276 6.43 1.49 14.64
CA CYS A 276 7.51 0.51 14.72
C CYS A 276 8.47 0.55 13.53
N GLU A 277 8.22 1.39 12.53
CA GLU A 277 9.18 1.64 11.46
C GLU A 277 10.39 2.41 11.99
N PRO A 278 11.61 2.07 11.54
CA PRO A 278 12.78 2.88 11.85
C PRO A 278 12.71 4.24 11.13
N GLU A 279 13.55 5.17 11.57
CA GLU A 279 13.70 6.45 10.88
C GLU A 279 14.16 6.22 9.41
N PRO A 280 13.68 7.03 8.45
CA PRO A 280 14.01 6.87 7.03
C PRO A 280 15.51 6.80 6.75
N THR A 281 15.91 5.85 5.89
CA THR A 281 17.31 5.60 5.54
C THR A 281 17.78 6.48 4.39
N GLN A 282 19.07 6.40 4.03
CA GLN A 282 19.57 7.07 2.82
C GLN A 282 18.88 6.56 1.54
N ALA A 283 18.49 5.28 1.52
CA ALA A 283 17.71 4.70 0.44
C ALA A 283 16.31 5.35 0.35
N SER A 284 15.66 5.57 1.50
CA SER A 284 14.39 6.31 1.56
C SER A 284 14.52 7.69 0.93
N LYS A 285 15.55 8.46 1.31
CA LYS A 285 15.83 9.80 0.75
C LYS A 285 16.00 9.77 -0.76
N ALA A 286 16.82 8.84 -1.27
CA ALA A 286 17.04 8.69 -2.71
C ALA A 286 15.73 8.39 -3.47
N ILE A 287 14.91 7.48 -2.93
CA ILE A 287 13.60 7.15 -3.48
C ILE A 287 12.68 8.39 -3.49
N GLY A 288 12.60 9.12 -2.38
CA GLY A 288 11.78 10.34 -2.29
C GLY A 288 12.17 11.40 -3.32
N MET A 289 13.46 11.59 -3.56
CA MET A 289 13.97 12.53 -4.56
C MET A 289 13.69 12.06 -6.00
N ASN A 290 13.87 10.77 -6.29
CA ASN A 290 13.54 10.20 -7.59
C ASN A 290 12.05 10.38 -7.92
N PHE A 291 11.17 10.27 -6.91
CA PHE A 291 9.74 10.51 -7.08
C PHE A 291 9.40 11.96 -7.40
N ILE A 292 9.99 12.92 -6.68
CA ILE A 292 9.78 14.34 -6.99
C ILE A 292 10.15 14.62 -8.45
N SER A 293 11.32 14.17 -8.91
CA SER A 293 11.74 14.34 -10.30
C SER A 293 10.78 13.65 -11.27
N THR A 294 10.35 12.43 -10.94
CA THR A 294 9.43 11.64 -11.76
C THR A 294 8.08 12.34 -11.97
N ILE A 295 7.48 12.90 -10.93
CA ILE A 295 6.21 13.63 -11.03
C ILE A 295 6.38 14.96 -11.74
N GLN A 296 7.47 15.68 -11.47
CA GLN A 296 7.75 16.97 -12.11
C GLN A 296 7.94 16.83 -13.62
N ASP A 297 8.59 15.75 -14.07
CA ASP A 297 8.89 15.50 -15.47
C ASP A 297 7.81 14.66 -16.18
N TYR A 298 6.69 14.36 -15.50
CA TYR A 298 5.63 13.52 -16.05
C TYR A 298 4.86 14.25 -17.18
N PRO A 299 4.75 13.67 -18.39
CA PRO A 299 4.05 14.32 -19.51
C PRO A 299 2.60 14.69 -19.18
N GLY A 300 2.24 15.95 -19.40
CA GLY A 300 0.88 16.45 -19.18
C GLY A 300 0.57 16.86 -17.73
N ILE A 301 1.50 16.65 -16.79
CA ILE A 301 1.40 17.18 -15.42
C ILE A 301 2.34 18.38 -15.31
N ASN A 302 1.79 19.57 -15.04
CA ASN A 302 2.58 20.79 -14.86
C ASN A 302 2.53 21.25 -13.40
N VAL A 303 3.25 20.55 -12.53
CA VAL A 303 3.36 20.89 -11.10
C VAL A 303 4.81 21.21 -10.75
N SER A 304 5.02 22.28 -10.00
CA SER A 304 6.37 22.66 -9.55
C SER A 304 6.87 21.76 -8.43
N ARG A 305 8.19 21.58 -8.32
CA ARG A 305 8.84 20.94 -7.15
C ARG A 305 8.29 21.47 -5.83
N GLY A 306 8.19 22.79 -5.70
CA GLY A 306 7.72 23.42 -4.48
C GLY A 306 6.27 23.07 -4.15
N PHE A 307 5.41 22.86 -5.16
CA PHE A 307 4.05 22.36 -4.94
C PHE A 307 4.05 20.92 -4.44
N ILE A 308 4.84 20.03 -5.05
CA ILE A 308 5.00 18.63 -4.63
C ILE A 308 5.51 18.55 -3.18
N GLU A 309 6.62 19.23 -2.87
CA GLU A 309 7.21 19.25 -1.52
C GLU A 309 6.24 19.81 -0.48
N THR A 310 5.45 20.85 -0.85
CA THR A 310 4.39 21.39 0.02
C THR A 310 3.33 20.33 0.31
N GLY A 311 2.88 19.61 -0.71
CA GLY A 311 1.86 18.59 -0.55
C GLY A 311 2.34 17.43 0.31
N CYS A 312 3.55 16.94 0.07
CA CYS A 312 4.22 15.94 0.88
C CYS A 312 4.30 16.36 2.36
N ARG A 313 4.69 17.61 2.63
CA ARG A 313 4.72 18.21 3.99
C ARG A 313 3.35 18.30 4.62
N ALA A 314 2.34 18.74 3.88
CA ALA A 314 0.99 18.88 4.39
C ALA A 314 0.38 17.52 4.78
N LEU A 315 0.60 16.48 3.97
CA LEU A 315 0.00 15.16 4.16
C LEU A 315 0.80 14.25 5.12
N SER A 316 2.12 14.44 5.22
CA SER A 316 3.00 13.53 5.98
C SER A 316 3.77 14.22 7.12
N GLY A 317 3.74 15.55 7.19
CA GLY A 317 4.35 16.35 8.24
C GLY A 317 5.72 16.93 7.90
N ASP A 318 6.03 18.08 8.49
CA ASP A 318 7.30 18.77 8.28
C ASP A 318 8.50 17.96 8.80
N LYS A 319 8.35 17.26 9.95
CA LYS A 319 9.43 16.43 10.50
C LYS A 319 9.89 15.37 9.50
N LEU A 320 8.94 14.62 8.92
CA LEU A 320 9.27 13.57 7.95
C LEU A 320 9.90 14.16 6.69
N ALA A 321 9.32 15.24 6.16
CA ALA A 321 9.87 15.91 4.98
C ALA A 321 11.30 16.44 5.21
N ASP A 322 11.58 17.01 6.39
CA ASP A 322 12.91 17.46 6.78
C ASP A 322 13.88 16.26 6.88
N THR A 323 13.47 15.15 7.52
CA THR A 323 14.26 13.90 7.57
C THR A 323 14.59 13.38 6.17
N MET A 324 13.63 13.47 5.24
CA MET A 324 13.74 13.03 3.86
C MET A 324 14.57 13.98 2.98
N GLY A 325 14.97 15.15 3.50
CA GLY A 325 15.82 16.12 2.81
C GLY A 325 15.06 17.07 1.88
N PHE A 326 13.75 17.22 2.05
CA PHE A 326 12.94 18.09 1.20
C PHE A 326 13.13 19.56 1.55
N SER A 327 13.06 20.42 0.55
CA SER A 327 13.22 21.86 0.74
C SER A 327 12.05 22.45 1.53
N ARG A 328 12.25 23.62 2.14
CA ARG A 328 11.15 24.41 2.72
C ARG A 328 10.44 25.19 1.61
N PRO A 329 9.13 24.97 1.39
CA PRO A 329 8.43 25.57 0.28
C PRO A 329 8.18 27.07 0.49
N SER A 330 8.08 27.79 -0.63
CA SER A 330 7.74 29.22 -0.63
C SER A 330 6.33 29.48 -0.11
N ALA A 331 6.03 30.73 0.26
CA ALA A 331 4.67 31.12 0.61
C ALA A 331 3.67 30.88 -0.55
N VAL A 332 4.12 31.09 -1.79
CA VAL A 332 3.30 30.88 -3.00
C VAL A 332 2.91 29.42 -3.13
N SER A 333 3.85 28.48 -2.99
CA SER A 333 3.55 27.04 -3.06
C SER A 333 2.59 26.59 -1.95
N ARG A 334 2.74 27.14 -0.73
CA ARG A 334 1.83 26.89 0.38
C ARG A 334 0.41 27.39 0.12
N ILE A 335 0.27 28.60 -0.43
CA ILE A 335 -1.04 29.16 -0.82
C ILE A 335 -1.66 28.33 -1.94
N ALA A 336 -0.89 27.99 -2.97
CA ALA A 336 -1.35 27.19 -4.10
C ALA A 336 -1.85 25.80 -3.65
N PHE A 337 -1.10 25.11 -2.79
CA PHE A 337 -1.50 23.79 -2.28
C PHE A 337 -2.75 23.87 -1.41
N ARG A 338 -2.86 24.88 -0.52
CA ARG A 338 -4.09 25.11 0.27
C ARG A 338 -5.29 25.40 -0.63
N GLY A 339 -5.11 26.18 -1.70
CA GLY A 339 -6.14 26.41 -2.72
C GLY A 339 -6.57 25.11 -3.39
N CYS A 340 -5.61 24.24 -3.75
CA CYS A 340 -5.89 22.91 -4.28
C CYS A 340 -6.70 22.05 -3.31
N CYS A 341 -6.31 21.96 -2.03
CA CYS A 341 -7.09 21.23 -1.01
C CYS A 341 -8.51 21.79 -0.88
N THR A 342 -8.66 23.11 -0.86
CA THR A 342 -9.98 23.76 -0.80
C THR A 342 -10.84 23.39 -2.00
N LEU A 343 -10.28 23.41 -3.21
CA LEU A 343 -10.97 22.98 -4.43
C LEU A 343 -11.38 21.51 -4.35
N LEU A 344 -10.49 20.63 -3.87
CA LEU A 344 -10.78 19.20 -3.71
C LEU A 344 -11.92 18.95 -2.71
N VAL A 345 -11.96 19.69 -1.60
CA VAL A 345 -13.07 19.65 -0.64
C VAL A 345 -14.36 20.09 -1.32
N VAL A 346 -14.36 21.22 -2.03
CA VAL A 346 -15.55 21.73 -2.74
C VAL A 346 -16.06 20.71 -3.76
N ILE A 347 -15.20 20.14 -4.60
CA ILE A 347 -15.58 19.11 -5.59
C ILE A 347 -16.19 17.90 -4.89
N SER A 348 -15.56 17.41 -3.82
CA SER A 348 -16.03 16.23 -3.08
C SER A 348 -17.38 16.49 -2.41
N THR A 349 -17.58 17.67 -1.81
CA THR A 349 -18.85 18.08 -1.21
C THR A 349 -19.94 18.23 -2.27
N LEU A 350 -19.66 18.87 -3.40
CA LEU A 350 -20.61 18.99 -4.51
C LEU A 350 -21.01 17.62 -5.06
N GLN A 351 -20.06 16.70 -5.15
CA GLN A 351 -20.34 15.32 -5.57
C GLN A 351 -21.30 14.64 -4.60
N GLN A 352 -21.07 14.72 -3.29
CA GLN A 352 -21.97 14.15 -2.30
C GLN A 352 -23.37 14.80 -2.30
N TRP A 353 -23.46 16.11 -2.56
CA TRP A 353 -24.72 16.85 -2.49
C TRP A 353 -25.57 16.73 -3.75
N ILE A 354 -24.98 16.37 -4.89
CA ILE A 354 -25.66 16.29 -6.18
C ILE A 354 -25.66 14.83 -6.65
N PRO A 355 -26.72 14.04 -6.39
CA PRO A 355 -26.75 12.62 -6.72
C PRO A 355 -26.53 12.32 -8.21
N ALA A 356 -26.90 13.24 -9.10
CA ALA A 356 -26.63 13.09 -10.53
C ALA A 356 -25.13 13.22 -10.86
N PHE A 357 -24.40 14.09 -10.15
CA PHE A 357 -22.97 14.25 -10.30
C PHE A 357 -22.22 13.06 -9.68
N ASP A 358 -22.63 12.59 -8.50
CA ASP A 358 -22.09 11.37 -7.89
C ASP A 358 -22.22 10.16 -8.83
N ARG A 359 -23.42 9.96 -9.41
CA ARG A 359 -23.66 8.89 -10.38
C ARG A 359 -22.86 9.03 -11.68
N LEU A 360 -22.50 10.24 -12.08
CA LEU A 360 -21.67 10.47 -13.27
C LEU A 360 -20.21 10.08 -13.00
N MET A 361 -19.72 10.39 -11.80
CA MET A 361 -18.32 10.17 -11.41
C MET A 361 -18.02 8.72 -10.99
N ILE A 362 -19.01 7.99 -10.45
CA ILE A 362 -18.89 6.60 -9.99
C ILE A 362 -19.11 5.57 -11.13
N ARG A 363 -19.48 6.02 -12.32
CA ARG A 363 -19.81 5.15 -13.47
C ARG A 363 -18.62 4.49 -14.14
#